data_AF-K8GPL6-F1
#
_entry.id   AF-K8GPL6-F1
#
_cell.length_a   1.000
_cell.length_b   1.000
_cell.length_c   1.000
_cell.angle_alpha   90.00
_cell.angle_beta   90.00
_cell.angle_gamma   90.00
#
_symmetry.space_group_name_H-M   'P 1'
#
loop_
_entity.id
_entity.type
_entity.pdbx_description
1 polymer ?
#
loop_
_entity_poly.entity_id
_entity_poly.type
_entity_poly.pdbx_seq_one_letter_code
_entity_poly.pdbx_strand_id
1 'polypeptide(L)'
;MSPAFQPIASSEPILCFYINRTSHTQVGRITITNVSNSLIERVIRPGESFLFEADVEAWLEVHLLTSARSILLKTLPCSDLRVSNELIDNLLRWLS
;
A
#
# COMPACT_ATOMS: atom_id res chain seq x y z
N MET A 1 5.61 42.00 0.22
CA MET A 1 5.33 40.83 -0.65
C MET A 1 5.12 39.66 0.29
N SER A 2 3.87 39.32 0.60
CA SER A 2 3.56 38.18 1.47
C SER A 2 3.80 36.88 0.70
N PRO A 3 4.39 35.84 1.32
CA PRO A 3 4.52 34.56 0.65
C PRO A 3 3.12 33.96 0.50
N ALA A 4 2.78 33.54 -0.72
CA ALA A 4 1.57 32.77 -0.95
C ALA A 4 1.68 31.47 -0.14
N PHE A 5 0.76 31.28 0.81
CA PHE A 5 0.50 29.97 1.39
C PHE A 5 -0.10 29.13 0.27
N GLN A 6 0.75 28.42 -0.48
CA GLN A 6 0.27 27.38 -1.37
C GLN A 6 -0.29 26.28 -0.45
N PRO A 7 -1.57 25.90 -0.59
CA PRO A 7 -2.03 24.68 0.03
C PRO A 7 -1.14 23.58 -0.54
N ILE A 8 -0.36 22.92 0.31
CA ILE A 8 0.24 21.65 -0.05
C ILE A 8 -0.96 20.81 -0.44
N ALA A 9 -1.07 20.44 -1.72
CA ALA A 9 -2.15 19.61 -2.19
C ALA A 9 -1.99 18.26 -1.49
N SER A 10 -2.61 18.12 -0.32
CA SER A 10 -2.72 16.84 0.35
C SER A 10 -3.66 16.03 -0.50
N SER A 11 -3.11 15.17 -1.36
CA SER A 11 -3.91 14.10 -1.95
C SER A 11 -4.59 13.38 -0.79
N GLU A 12 -5.90 13.20 -0.85
CA GLU A 12 -6.57 12.37 0.15
C GLU A 12 -5.99 10.96 0.06
N PRO A 13 -5.61 10.34 1.20
CA PRO A 13 -5.06 8.99 1.19
C PRO A 13 -6.14 8.01 0.74
N ILE A 14 -5.73 7.02 -0.06
CA ILE A 14 -6.59 5.92 -0.49
C ILE A 14 -6.33 4.68 0.37
N LEU A 15 -7.37 3.87 0.54
CA LEU A 15 -7.26 2.57 1.19
C LEU A 15 -6.78 1.52 0.19
N CYS A 16 -5.64 0.90 0.47
CA CYS A 16 -4.99 -0.11 -0.37
C CYS A 16 -5.05 -1.49 0.27
N PHE A 17 -5.27 -2.53 -0.54
CA PHE A 17 -5.30 -3.93 -0.10
C PHE A 17 -4.31 -4.79 -0.89
N TYR A 18 -3.47 -5.53 -0.16
CA TYR A 18 -2.59 -6.54 -0.71
C TYR A 18 -2.77 -7.86 0.04
N ILE A 19 -2.63 -9.00 -0.65
CA ILE A 19 -2.63 -10.33 -0.04
C ILE A 19 -1.46 -11.15 -0.54
N ASN A 20 -0.69 -11.73 0.39
CA ASN A 20 0.38 -12.64 0.05
C ASN A 20 -0.21 -14.02 -0.28
N ARG A 21 -0.44 -14.30 -1.57
CA ARG A 21 -0.90 -15.62 -2.06
C ARG A 21 0.22 -16.64 -2.24
N THR A 22 1.45 -16.34 -1.82
CA THR A 22 2.58 -17.26 -1.93
C THR A 22 2.71 -18.13 -0.68
N SER A 23 3.46 -19.23 -0.77
CA SER A 23 3.80 -20.09 0.36
C SER A 23 4.98 -19.58 1.20
N HIS A 24 5.51 -18.39 0.91
CA HIS A 24 6.69 -17.84 1.57
C HIS A 24 6.34 -16.52 2.27
N THR A 25 7.03 -16.24 3.39
CA THR A 25 6.89 -14.96 4.08
C THR A 25 7.47 -13.83 3.23
N GLN A 26 6.69 -12.77 3.09
CA GLN A 26 7.08 -11.56 2.36
C GLN A 26 7.21 -10.40 3.33
N VAL A 27 7.94 -9.37 2.92
CA VAL A 27 7.95 -8.06 3.56
C VAL A 27 7.40 -7.06 2.55
N GLY A 28 6.27 -6.44 2.87
CA GLY A 28 5.77 -5.29 2.14
C GLY A 28 6.47 -4.03 2.64
N ARG A 29 7.14 -3.32 1.74
CA ARG A 29 7.70 -1.99 1.94
C ARG A 29 6.83 -1.00 1.18
N ILE A 30 6.18 -0.09 1.87
CA ILE A 30 5.46 1.00 1.22
C ILE A 30 6.43 2.16 1.09
N THR A 31 6.67 2.57 -0.15
CA THR A 31 7.53 3.71 -0.49
C THR A 31 6.63 4.83 -1.00
N ILE A 32 6.52 5.90 -0.21
CA ILE A 32 5.77 7.11 -0.58
C ILE A 32 6.76 8.13 -1.14
N THR A 33 6.73 8.37 -2.46
CA THR A 33 7.67 9.27 -3.16
C THR A 33 7.21 10.73 -3.25
N ASN A 34 6.08 11.09 -2.64
CA ASN A 34 5.51 12.44 -2.75
C ASN A 34 5.97 13.34 -1.57
N VAL A 35 7.23 13.77 -1.58
CA VAL A 35 7.78 14.87 -0.73
C VAL A 35 8.32 14.51 0.66
N SER A 36 7.87 13.45 1.34
CA SER A 36 8.36 13.10 2.70
C SER A 36 9.23 11.83 2.80
N ASN A 37 9.46 11.10 1.71
CA ASN A 37 10.22 9.84 1.67
C ASN A 37 9.92 8.91 2.87
N SER A 38 8.64 8.78 3.22
CA SER A 38 8.21 7.93 4.33
C SER A 38 8.26 6.46 3.90
N LEU A 39 9.02 5.66 4.64
CA LEU A 39 9.17 4.23 4.44
C LEU A 39 8.43 3.48 5.55
N ILE A 40 7.43 2.69 5.19
CA ILE A 40 6.72 1.82 6.13
C ILE A 40 7.00 0.37 5.75
N GLU A 41 7.55 -0.41 6.66
CA GLU A 41 7.83 -1.84 6.44
C GLU A 41 6.89 -2.71 7.27
N ARG A 42 6.35 -3.76 6.66
CA ARG A 42 5.46 -4.74 7.31
C ARG A 42 5.78 -6.16 6.84
N VAL A 43 5.84 -7.11 7.78
CA VAL A 43 5.92 -8.55 7.46
C VAL A 43 4.53 -9.06 7.09
N ILE A 44 4.43 -9.81 5.99
CA ILE A 44 3.20 -10.39 5.45
C ILE A 44 3.38 -11.89 5.29
N ARG A 45 2.73 -12.68 6.17
CA ARG A 45 2.82 -14.14 6.14
C ARG A 45 2.04 -14.75 4.97
N PRO A 46 2.32 -16.01 4.60
CA PRO A 46 1.50 -16.74 3.64
C PRO A 46 0.01 -16.67 4.00
N GLY A 47 -0.82 -16.22 3.05
CA GLY A 47 -2.27 -16.07 3.22
C GLY A 47 -2.71 -14.82 3.99
N GLU A 48 -1.79 -14.00 4.50
CA GLU A 48 -2.10 -12.78 5.25
C GLU A 48 -2.40 -11.62 4.29
N SER A 49 -3.41 -10.83 4.64
CA SER A 49 -3.74 -9.58 3.96
C SER A 49 -3.13 -8.39 4.69
N PHE A 50 -2.71 -7.40 3.92
CA PHE A 50 -2.17 -6.14 4.39
C PHE A 50 -3.04 -5.00 3.85
N LEU A 51 -3.70 -4.30 4.76
CA LEU A 51 -4.54 -3.15 4.50
C LEU A 51 -3.81 -1.90 5.03
N PHE A 52 -3.70 -0.86 4.22
CA PHE A 52 -2.96 0.35 4.57
C PHE A 52 -3.50 1.57 3.82
N GLU A 53 -3.23 2.76 4.36
CA GLU A 53 -3.53 4.03 3.72
C GLU A 53 -2.27 4.59 3.05
N ALA A 54 -2.40 5.09 1.82
CA ALA A 54 -1.30 5.68 1.07
C ALA A 54 -1.81 6.70 0.05
N ASP A 55 -0.93 7.59 -0.41
CA ASP A 55 -1.23 8.48 -1.53
C ASP A 55 -1.48 7.67 -2.81
N VAL A 56 -2.34 8.16 -3.70
CA VAL A 56 -2.62 7.51 -4.98
C VAL A 56 -1.36 7.33 -5.85
N GLU A 57 -0.37 8.21 -5.67
CA GLU A 57 0.92 8.19 -6.37
C GLU A 57 2.01 7.34 -5.68
N ALA A 58 1.70 6.73 -4.53
CA ALA A 58 2.64 5.89 -3.79
C ALA A 58 2.80 4.49 -4.40
N TRP A 59 3.85 3.77 -3.98
CA TRP A 59 4.17 2.42 -4.46
C TRP A 59 4.34 1.43 -3.30
N LEU A 60 3.84 0.22 -3.48
CA LEU A 60 4.13 -0.93 -2.63
C LEU A 60 5.22 -1.79 -3.28
N GLU A 61 6.39 -1.83 -2.64
CA GLU A 61 7.45 -2.78 -2.95
C GLU A 61 7.27 -4.04 -2.12
N VAL A 62 7.22 -5.20 -2.78
CA VAL A 62 7.09 -6.50 -2.09
C VAL A 62 8.41 -7.22 -2.19
N HIS A 63 9.00 -7.55 -1.05
CA HIS A 63 10.27 -8.26 -0.94
C HIS A 63 10.03 -9.69 -0.41
N LEU A 64 10.70 -10.67 -1.00
CA LEU A 64 10.79 -12.02 -0.43
C LEU A 64 11.85 -12.02 0.67
N LEU A 65 11.52 -12.52 1.85
CA LEU A 65 12.49 -12.75 2.90
C LEU A 65 13.12 -14.14 2.72
N THR A 66 14.42 -14.19 2.46
CA THR A 66 15.21 -15.43 2.46
C THR A 66 16.20 -15.39 3.61
N SER A 67 16.70 -16.55 4.05
CA SER A 67 17.56 -16.70 5.23
C SER A 67 18.84 -15.85 5.23
N ALA A 68 19.22 -15.28 4.08
CA ALA A 68 20.43 -14.45 3.94
C ALA A 68 20.18 -13.06 3.31
N ARG A 69 19.04 -12.83 2.64
CA ARG A 69 18.77 -11.57 1.91
C ARG A 69 17.28 -11.31 1.70
N SER A 70 16.93 -10.04 1.46
CA SER A 70 15.63 -9.68 0.88
C SER A 70 15.75 -9.51 -0.64
N ILE A 71 14.84 -10.09 -1.41
CA ILE A 71 14.80 -9.95 -2.88
C ILE A 71 13.54 -9.18 -3.26
N LEU A 72 13.67 -8.05 -3.95
CA LEU A 72 12.52 -7.32 -4.51
C LEU A 72 11.81 -8.22 -5.53
N LEU A 73 10.53 -8.49 -5.29
CA LEU A 73 9.68 -9.29 -6.18
C LEU A 73 8.85 -8.42 -7.11
N LYS A 74 8.22 -7.38 -6.58
CA LYS A 74 7.24 -6.55 -7.29
C LYS A 74 7.24 -5.12 -6.75
N THR A 75 6.93 -4.19 -7.63
CA THR A 75 6.57 -2.82 -7.29
C THR A 75 5.17 -2.58 -7.87
N LEU A 76 4.22 -2.23 -7.03
CA LEU A 76 2.81 -2.07 -7.39
C LEU A 76 2.37 -0.64 -7.07
N PRO A 77 1.83 0.12 -8.02
CA PRO A 77 1.29 1.44 -7.71
C PRO A 77 0.06 1.30 -6.82
N CYS A 78 -0.09 2.20 -5.84
CA CYS A 78 -1.23 2.17 -4.90
C CYS A 78 -2.57 2.39 -5.60
N SER A 79 -2.57 3.09 -6.76
CA SER A 79 -3.74 3.21 -7.63
C SER A 79 -4.36 1.85 -7.99
N ASP A 80 -3.53 0.83 -8.20
CA ASP A 80 -3.96 -0.51 -8.61
C ASP A 80 -4.36 -1.38 -7.41
N LEU A 81 -3.94 -1.00 -6.21
CA LEU A 81 -4.26 -1.68 -4.95
C LEU A 81 -5.47 -1.08 -4.25
N ARG A 82 -6.04 0.00 -4.79
CA ARG A 82 -7.18 0.72 -4.21
C ARG A 82 -8.36 -0.22 -4.00
N VAL A 83 -8.88 -0.24 -2.78
CA VAL A 83 -10.14 -0.91 -2.49
C VAL A 83 -11.27 -0.16 -3.18
N SER A 84 -11.95 -0.81 -4.12
CA SER A 84 -13.14 -0.28 -4.77
C SER A 84 -14.33 -0.31 -3.81
N ASN A 85 -15.12 0.77 -3.75
CA ASN A 85 -16.36 0.81 -2.99
C ASN A 85 -17.33 -0.32 -3.37
N GLU A 86 -17.34 -0.77 -4.63
CA GLU A 86 -18.19 -1.88 -5.08
C GLU A 86 -17.95 -3.19 -4.31
N LEU A 87 -16.71 -3.50 -3.92
CA LEU A 87 -16.43 -4.70 -3.12
C LEU A 87 -16.93 -4.58 -1.69
N ILE A 88 -16.82 -3.39 -1.10
CA ILE A 88 -17.35 -3.09 0.23
C ILE A 88 -18.88 -3.11 0.20
N ASP A 89 -19.49 -2.46 -0.79
CA ASP A 89 -20.94 -2.45 -0.98
C ASP A 89 -21.49 -3.85 -1.20
N ASN A 90 -20.79 -4.69 -1.98
CA ASN A 90 -21.18 -6.08 -2.19
C ASN A 90 -21.02 -6.95 -0.92
N LEU A 91 -19.98 -6.72 -0.11
CA LEU A 91 -19.81 -7.40 1.18
C LEU A 91 -20.87 -6.96 2.20
N LEU A 92 -21.17 -5.66 2.27
CA LEU A 92 -22.21 -5.12 3.15
C LEU A 92 -23.59 -5.64 2.77
N ARG A 93 -23.89 -5.75 1.46
CA ARG A 93 -25.12 -6.38 0.95
C ARG A 93 -25.26 -7.85 1.30
N TRP A 94 -24.15 -8.57 1.48
CA TRP A 94 -24.17 -9.99 1.85
C TRP A 94 -24.35 -10.19 3.36
N LEU A 95 -24.04 -9.17 4.16
CA LEU A 95 -24.16 -9.17 5.62
C LEU A 95 -25.51 -8.61 6.12
N SER A 96 -26.34 -8.07 5.22
CA SER A 96 -27.72 -7.60 5.46
C SER A 96 -28.75 -8.62 4.98
#